data_AF-A0A0W4ZBF3-F1
#
_entry.id   AF-A0A0W4ZBF3-F1
#
_cell.length_a   1.000
_cell.length_b   1.000
_cell.length_c   1.000
_cell.angle_alpha   90.00
_cell.angle_beta   90.00
_cell.angle_gamma   90.00
#
_symmetry.space_group_name_H-M   'P 1'
#
loop_
_entity.id
_entity.type
_entity.pdbx_description
1 polymer ?
#
loop_
_entity_poly.entity_id
_entity_poly.type
_entity_poly.pdbx_seq_one_letter_code
_entity_poly.pdbx_strand_id
1 'polypeptide(L)'
;MRKKRKLEANDIDINVDLDKGNDERLIVCKFEYFVGSLKDLVEYVLPLKKGHFTGKKTEKIYKIVLQLADMIKKDPFFLEMMSLVQNSLKLEYVKESEIPLLPEIKDPLLLKQVFTHRSYAYSTKSYNVSERDILKLHNERLEFLGDSYLNHAVTRLLFNAFPDAREGELSVMRSELVGNTKAEKISRLYGFDKRLLLSESAESDNVRSLKKIVADIFESYIGGLVLDSSNGERIAFHWISQLMAPDISLFQKKQKNFVELDKMAKQTLYNRIGREYHTDGQTRKKIEYIWIGGEGGNKDGYEYSCRIDGEEVGRGWGPNQKIAGIRSAMDALAKLPSENK
;
A
#
# COMPACT_ATOMS: atom_id res chain seq x y z
N MET A 1 0.41 38.49 20.28
CA MET A 1 -0.64 38.71 21.31
C MET A 1 -1.43 37.41 21.47
N ARG A 2 -1.15 36.61 22.50
CA ARG A 2 -1.81 35.31 22.76
C ARG A 2 -3.29 35.56 23.09
N LYS A 3 -4.21 35.14 22.22
CA LYS A 3 -5.64 35.14 22.53
C LYS A 3 -6.01 33.76 23.05
N LYS A 4 -6.04 33.60 24.37
CA LYS A 4 -6.70 32.47 25.02
C LYS A 4 -8.21 32.68 24.90
N ARG A 5 -8.93 31.70 24.36
CA ARG A 5 -10.39 31.62 24.46
C ARG A 5 -10.73 30.41 25.30
N LYS A 6 -11.37 30.64 26.44
CA LYS A 6 -11.97 29.62 27.29
C LYS A 6 -13.41 29.43 26.81
N LEU A 7 -13.78 28.21 26.41
CA LEU A 7 -15.17 27.85 26.13
C LEU A 7 -15.59 26.94 27.27
N GLU A 8 -16.45 27.45 28.16
CA GLU A 8 -17.02 26.68 29.27
C GLU A 8 -18.45 26.26 28.91
N ALA A 9 -18.69 24.96 28.86
CA ALA A 9 -20.02 24.37 28.92
C ALA A 9 -19.90 22.90 29.37
N ASN A 10 -20.65 22.52 30.41
CA ASN A 10 -20.79 21.15 30.93
C ASN A 10 -19.45 20.47 31.34
N ASP A 11 -18.76 21.06 32.31
CA ASP A 11 -17.60 20.46 33.01
C ASP A 11 -16.38 20.10 32.15
N ILE A 12 -16.24 20.73 30.98
CA ILE A 12 -15.13 20.49 30.06
C ILE A 12 -14.43 21.82 29.75
N ASP A 13 -13.20 21.98 30.24
CA ASP A 13 -12.35 23.14 29.97
C ASP A 13 -11.52 22.94 28.68
N ILE A 14 -11.88 23.62 27.59
CA ILE A 14 -11.12 23.58 26.33
C ILE A 14 -10.25 24.84 26.20
N ASN A 15 -8.93 24.67 26.30
CA ASN A 15 -7.95 25.76 26.15
C ASN A 15 -7.30 25.76 24.76
N VAL A 16 -7.77 26.62 23.86
CA VAL A 16 -7.14 26.79 22.53
C VAL A 16 -6.09 27.91 22.59
N ASP A 17 -4.81 27.57 22.44
CA ASP A 17 -3.71 28.55 22.44
C ASP A 17 -3.21 28.83 21.01
N LEU A 18 -3.72 29.89 20.41
CA LEU A 18 -3.36 30.31 19.05
C LEU A 18 -2.04 31.10 19.07
N ASP A 19 -0.89 30.42 18.98
CA ASP A 19 0.39 31.12 18.87
C ASP A 19 0.61 31.65 17.43
N LYS A 20 0.73 32.97 17.29
CA LYS A 20 1.10 33.62 16.04
C LYS A 20 2.61 33.86 16.07
N GLY A 21 3.38 32.87 15.68
CA GLY A 21 4.78 33.07 15.27
C GLY A 21 4.85 33.91 13.99
N ASN A 22 5.92 34.68 13.81
CA ASN A 22 6.08 35.76 12.83
C ASN A 22 6.01 35.38 11.33
N ASP A 23 5.69 34.13 11.00
CA ASP A 23 5.29 33.74 9.66
C ASP A 23 3.87 33.19 9.72
N GLU A 24 2.96 33.84 9.00
CA GLU A 24 1.56 33.44 8.87
C GLU A 24 1.44 31.98 8.40
N ARG A 25 1.35 31.00 9.32
CA ARG A 25 0.85 29.64 9.02
C ARG A 25 0.72 28.68 10.20
N LEU A 26 1.22 28.98 11.40
CA LEU A 26 1.03 28.08 12.55
C LEU A 26 -0.23 28.45 13.35
N ILE A 27 -1.08 27.44 13.59
CA ILE A 27 -2.09 27.47 14.65
C ILE A 27 -1.89 26.19 15.44
N VAL A 28 -1.47 26.32 16.70
CA VAL A 28 -1.39 25.20 17.64
C VAL A 28 -2.75 25.09 18.33
N CYS A 29 -3.35 23.90 18.34
CA CYS A 29 -4.55 23.63 19.13
C CYS A 29 -4.18 22.55 20.15
N LYS A 30 -4.07 22.92 21.41
CA LYS A 30 -3.88 21.98 22.51
C LYS A 30 -5.25 21.61 23.04
N PHE A 31 -5.58 20.33 23.06
CA PHE A 31 -6.80 19.84 23.69
C PHE A 31 -6.39 19.16 25.00
N GLU A 32 -6.63 19.84 26.11
CA GLU A 32 -6.60 19.19 27.42
C GLU A 32 -8.03 18.77 27.70
N TYR A 33 -8.27 17.46 27.75
CA TYR A 33 -9.61 16.93 27.99
C TYR A 33 -9.48 15.79 29.01
N PHE A 34 -10.27 15.86 30.08
CA PHE A 34 -10.51 14.74 30.99
C PHE A 34 -11.85 14.11 30.63
N VAL A 35 -11.84 13.08 29.77
CA VAL A 35 -13.06 12.31 29.47
C VAL A 35 -13.03 11.07 30.35
N GLY A 36 -14.12 10.79 31.06
CA GLY A 36 -14.27 9.53 31.79
C GLY A 36 -14.23 8.30 30.86
N SER A 37 -14.65 8.45 29.60
CA SER A 37 -14.52 7.42 28.57
C SER A 37 -14.58 7.98 27.13
N LEU A 38 -14.02 7.25 26.16
CA LEU A 38 -14.09 7.62 24.74
C LEU A 38 -15.53 7.62 24.18
N LYS A 39 -16.43 6.87 24.82
CA LYS A 39 -17.86 6.82 24.49
C LYS A 39 -18.50 8.20 24.70
N ASP A 40 -18.15 8.90 25.78
CA ASP A 40 -18.69 10.22 26.08
C ASP A 40 -18.21 11.27 25.06
N LEU A 41 -16.97 11.14 24.57
CA LEU A 41 -16.45 11.98 23.49
C LEU A 41 -17.24 11.78 22.18
N VAL A 42 -17.53 10.52 21.82
CA VAL A 42 -18.31 10.18 20.61
C VAL A 42 -19.76 10.65 20.75
N GLU A 43 -20.39 10.43 21.91
CA GLU A 43 -21.75 10.91 22.20
C GLU A 43 -21.86 12.43 22.26
N TYR A 44 -20.79 13.14 22.67
CA TYR A 44 -20.73 14.60 22.64
C TYR A 44 -20.55 15.18 21.24
N VAL A 45 -19.77 14.50 20.38
CA VAL A 45 -19.45 14.98 19.03
C VAL A 45 -20.60 14.75 18.05
N LEU A 46 -21.32 13.64 18.17
CA LEU A 46 -22.40 13.25 17.24
C LEU A 46 -23.55 14.29 17.10
N PRO A 47 -23.97 15.01 18.16
CA PRO A 47 -25.00 16.04 18.08
C PRO A 47 -24.52 17.40 17.56
N LEU A 48 -23.20 17.63 17.43
CA LEU A 48 -22.66 18.94 17.02
C LEU A 48 -23.06 19.26 15.58
N LYS A 49 -24.07 20.11 15.39
CA LYS A 49 -24.50 20.55 14.06
C LYS A 49 -23.43 21.46 13.42
N LYS A 50 -23.22 21.26 12.11
CA LYS A 50 -22.31 21.99 11.22
C LYS A 50 -22.33 23.53 11.38
N GLY A 51 -23.45 24.10 11.82
CA GLY A 51 -23.65 25.54 12.00
C GLY A 51 -22.82 26.21 13.11
N HIS A 52 -22.24 25.45 14.04
CA HIS A 52 -21.37 26.02 15.10
C HIS A 52 -19.90 26.20 14.66
N PHE A 53 -19.53 25.74 13.47
CA PHE A 53 -18.17 25.77 12.94
C PHE A 53 -18.11 26.62 11.66
N THR A 54 -18.04 27.94 11.82
CA THR A 54 -18.27 28.91 10.72
C THR A 54 -17.03 29.22 9.86
N GLY A 55 -15.92 28.48 9.99
CA GLY A 55 -14.69 28.73 9.24
C GLY A 55 -14.14 27.50 8.51
N LYS A 56 -13.51 27.68 7.34
CA LYS A 56 -12.91 26.59 6.52
C LYS A 56 -11.95 25.69 7.31
N LYS A 57 -11.21 26.24 8.29
CA LYS A 57 -10.30 25.46 9.16
C LYS A 57 -11.07 24.63 10.19
N THR A 58 -12.12 25.18 10.78
CA THR A 58 -12.97 24.53 11.78
C THR A 58 -13.84 23.44 11.16
N GLU A 59 -14.28 23.60 9.91
CA GLU A 59 -14.98 22.58 9.14
C GLU A 59 -14.05 21.38 8.81
N LYS A 60 -12.75 21.62 8.60
CA LYS A 60 -11.75 20.57 8.37
C LYS A 60 -11.49 19.75 9.64
N ILE A 61 -11.40 20.42 10.79
CA ILE A 61 -11.30 19.76 12.11
C ILE A 61 -12.55 18.91 12.38
N TYR A 62 -13.74 19.45 12.12
CA TYR A 62 -15.00 18.71 12.25
C TYR A 62 -15.03 17.44 11.40
N LYS A 63 -14.53 17.49 10.16
CA LYS A 63 -14.42 16.29 9.30
C LYS A 63 -13.47 15.22 9.87
N ILE A 64 -12.31 15.63 10.39
CA ILE A 64 -11.33 14.71 10.98
C ILE A 64 -11.92 14.03 12.23
N VAL A 65 -12.61 14.81 13.06
CA VAL A 65 -13.27 14.31 14.27
C VAL A 65 -14.39 13.32 13.92
N LEU A 66 -15.17 13.57 12.86
CA LEU A 66 -16.18 12.62 12.37
C LEU A 66 -15.56 11.33 11.80
N GLN A 67 -14.44 11.42 11.10
CA GLN A 67 -13.73 10.24 10.58
C GLN A 67 -13.19 9.36 11.72
N LEU A 68 -12.63 9.98 12.76
CA LEU A 68 -12.22 9.27 13.98
C LEU A 68 -13.41 8.57 14.64
N ALA A 69 -14.56 9.26 14.77
CA ALA A 69 -15.77 8.67 15.33
C ALA A 69 -16.30 7.48 14.50
N ASP A 70 -16.22 7.54 13.17
CA ASP A 70 -16.63 6.44 12.28
C ASP A 70 -15.67 5.24 12.37
N MET A 71 -14.37 5.48 12.50
CA MET A 71 -13.37 4.43 12.72
C MET A 71 -13.60 3.70 14.05
N ILE A 72 -13.89 4.44 15.13
CA ILE A 72 -14.18 3.87 16.45
C ILE A 72 -15.48 3.03 16.43
N LYS A 73 -16.50 3.44 15.67
CA LYS A 73 -17.75 2.67 15.54
C LYS A 73 -17.59 1.33 14.80
N LYS A 74 -16.62 1.24 13.88
CA LYS A 74 -16.42 0.07 13.02
C LYS A 74 -15.56 -1.02 13.66
N ASP A 75 -14.84 -0.71 14.73
CA ASP A 75 -13.95 -1.65 15.41
C ASP A 75 -14.09 -1.54 16.95
N PRO A 76 -14.88 -2.43 17.58
CA PRO A 76 -15.06 -2.46 19.03
C PRO A 76 -13.76 -2.70 19.82
N PHE A 77 -12.75 -3.31 19.21
CA PHE A 77 -11.45 -3.61 19.84
C PHE A 77 -10.58 -2.35 19.96
N PHE A 78 -10.83 -1.35 19.11
CA PHE A 78 -10.15 -0.06 19.12
C PHE A 78 -10.45 0.75 20.40
N LEU A 79 -11.66 0.61 20.95
CA LEU A 79 -12.06 1.21 22.24
C LEU A 79 -11.27 0.62 23.41
N GLU A 80 -11.09 -0.70 23.41
CA GLU A 80 -10.37 -1.42 24.46
C GLU A 80 -8.87 -1.05 24.44
N MET A 81 -8.27 -0.99 23.24
CA MET A 81 -6.89 -0.55 23.02
C MET A 81 -6.60 0.89 23.42
N MET A 82 -7.53 1.82 23.17
CA MET A 82 -7.34 3.24 23.49
C MET A 82 -7.56 3.57 24.97
N SER A 83 -8.36 2.76 25.68
CA SER A 83 -8.53 2.89 27.14
C SER A 83 -7.24 2.63 27.94
N LEU A 84 -6.28 1.93 27.32
CA LEU A 84 -4.95 1.66 27.89
C LEU A 84 -3.96 2.82 27.70
N VAL A 85 -4.31 3.84 26.91
CA VAL A 85 -3.44 4.98 26.61
C VAL A 85 -3.82 6.15 27.52
N GLN A 86 -3.20 6.24 28.71
CA GLN A 86 -3.33 7.39 29.63
C GLN A 86 -2.63 8.68 29.14
N ASN A 87 -2.10 8.69 27.92
CA ASN A 87 -1.33 9.82 27.42
C ASN A 87 -2.17 10.75 26.56
N SER A 88 -1.95 12.06 26.74
CA SER A 88 -2.51 13.12 25.92
C SER A 88 -2.26 12.84 24.43
N LEU A 89 -3.33 12.69 23.65
CA LEU A 89 -3.27 12.63 22.19
C LEU A 89 -2.73 13.96 21.66
N LYS A 90 -1.55 13.93 21.04
CA LYS A 90 -0.96 15.08 20.36
C LYS A 90 -1.24 14.96 18.86
N LEU A 91 -2.08 15.86 18.34
CA LEU A 91 -2.33 15.99 16.90
C LEU A 91 -1.35 17.00 16.31
N GLU A 92 -0.49 16.55 15.40
CA GLU A 92 0.43 17.40 14.65
C GLU A 92 -0.02 17.50 13.19
N TYR A 93 0.00 18.70 12.63
CA TYR A 93 -0.29 18.91 11.21
C TYR A 93 0.99 18.68 10.39
N VAL A 94 1.03 17.57 9.66
CA VAL A 94 2.13 17.21 8.78
C VAL A 94 1.78 17.64 7.36
N LYS A 95 2.71 18.30 6.67
CA LYS A 95 2.56 18.65 5.25
C LYS A 95 2.41 17.35 4.46
N GLU A 96 1.36 17.24 3.64
CA GLU A 96 1.06 16.04 2.86
C GLU A 96 2.24 15.73 1.93
N SER A 97 3.07 14.77 2.34
CA SER A 97 4.14 14.19 1.54
C SER A 97 3.52 13.06 0.73
N GLU A 98 3.91 12.91 -0.54
CA GLU A 98 3.45 11.79 -1.40
C GLU A 98 3.83 10.41 -0.83
N ILE A 99 4.82 10.39 0.06
CA ILE A 99 5.23 9.24 0.86
C ILE A 99 4.95 9.47 2.35
N PRO A 100 4.61 8.43 3.13
CA PRO A 100 4.37 8.56 4.56
C PRO A 100 5.60 9.14 5.29
N LEU A 101 5.40 9.61 6.51
CA LEU A 101 6.52 10.05 7.34
C LEU A 101 7.48 8.89 7.60
N LEU A 102 8.77 9.20 7.59
CA LEU A 102 9.81 8.26 7.96
C LEU A 102 9.79 8.02 9.48
N PRO A 103 9.58 6.80 9.98
CA PRO A 103 9.69 6.52 11.40
C PRO A 103 11.14 6.65 11.86
N GLU A 104 11.36 7.25 13.02
CA GLU A 104 12.71 7.46 13.57
C GLU A 104 13.26 6.18 14.22
N ILE A 105 14.54 5.88 13.98
CA ILE A 105 15.34 4.93 14.75
C ILE A 105 16.01 5.72 15.86
N LYS A 106 15.69 5.42 17.12
CA LYS A 106 16.11 6.17 18.30
C LYS A 106 17.55 5.87 18.70
N ASP A 107 18.00 4.62 18.52
CA ASP A 107 19.39 4.25 18.81
C ASP A 107 20.31 4.87 17.75
N PRO A 108 21.17 5.84 18.11
CA PRO A 108 22.06 6.50 17.17
C PRO A 108 23.14 5.58 16.60
N LEU A 109 23.54 4.52 17.32
CA LEU A 109 24.51 3.54 16.82
C LEU A 109 23.87 2.64 15.78
N LEU A 110 22.64 2.19 16.05
CA LEU A 110 21.86 1.40 15.09
C LEU A 110 21.57 2.21 13.82
N LEU A 111 21.14 3.47 13.99
CA LEU A 111 20.91 4.38 12.87
C LEU A 111 22.19 4.59 12.05
N LYS A 112 23.34 4.75 12.70
CA LYS A 112 24.63 4.86 12.01
C LYS A 112 24.96 3.57 11.25
N GLN A 113 24.72 2.40 11.84
CA GLN A 113 24.96 1.11 11.21
C GLN A 113 24.14 0.94 9.94
N VAL A 114 22.84 1.32 9.96
CA VAL A 114 21.95 1.28 8.78
C VAL A 114 22.55 1.98 7.57
N PHE A 115 23.18 3.14 7.79
CA PHE A 115 23.77 3.94 6.73
C PHE A 115 25.27 3.66 6.51
N THR A 116 25.85 2.64 7.13
CA THR A 116 27.26 2.32 6.94
C THR A 116 27.43 1.17 5.97
N HIS A 117 27.98 1.46 4.78
CA HIS A 117 28.36 0.42 3.83
C HIS A 117 29.64 -0.29 4.29
N ARG A 118 29.80 -1.57 3.90
CA ARG A 118 30.99 -2.36 4.21
C ARG A 118 32.29 -1.62 3.85
N SER A 119 32.34 -0.91 2.72
CA SER A 119 33.58 -0.24 2.30
C SER A 119 34.07 0.79 3.32
N TYR A 120 33.14 1.55 3.92
CA TYR A 120 33.46 2.51 4.97
C TYR A 120 33.90 1.82 6.28
N ALA A 121 33.21 0.73 6.66
CA ALA A 121 33.54 -0.02 7.87
C ALA A 121 34.94 -0.65 7.78
N TYR A 122 35.32 -1.19 6.63
CA TYR A 122 36.65 -1.76 6.40
C TYR A 122 37.74 -0.67 6.26
N SER A 123 37.43 0.50 5.67
CA SER A 123 38.41 1.57 5.50
C SER A 123 38.74 2.32 6.81
N THR A 124 37.83 2.32 7.78
CA THR A 124 37.99 3.00 9.08
C THR A 124 38.51 2.07 10.18
N LYS A 125 38.95 0.86 9.80
CA LYS A 125 39.43 -0.16 10.72
C LYS A 125 40.68 0.31 11.46
N SER A 126 40.63 0.25 12.80
CA SER A 126 41.84 0.32 13.65
C SER A 126 42.51 -1.05 13.75
N TYR A 127 43.84 -1.07 13.91
CA TYR A 127 44.67 -2.29 13.90
C TYR A 127 44.22 -3.41 14.87
N ASN A 128 43.44 -3.08 15.91
CA ASN A 128 43.02 -4.02 16.96
C ASN A 128 41.53 -4.46 16.89
N VAL A 129 40.83 -4.22 15.77
CA VAL A 129 39.43 -4.61 15.61
C VAL A 129 39.32 -5.97 14.91
N SER A 130 38.63 -6.93 15.53
CA SER A 130 38.39 -8.24 14.94
C SER A 130 37.43 -8.13 13.74
N GLU A 131 37.49 -9.09 12.81
CA GLU A 131 36.56 -9.12 11.69
C GLU A 131 35.09 -9.19 12.15
N ARG A 132 34.83 -9.91 13.24
CA ARG A 132 33.49 -10.03 13.83
C ARG A 132 32.94 -8.71 14.36
N ASP A 133 33.81 -7.81 14.80
CA ASP A 133 33.39 -6.49 15.27
C ASP A 133 33.05 -5.57 14.09
N ILE A 134 33.77 -5.70 12.97
CA ILE A 134 33.46 -4.96 11.72
C ILE A 134 32.09 -5.35 11.18
N LEU A 135 31.70 -6.63 11.26
CA LEU A 135 30.37 -7.11 10.85
C LEU A 135 29.21 -6.43 11.60
N LYS A 136 29.47 -5.80 12.75
CA LYS A 136 28.49 -5.04 13.54
C LYS A 136 28.49 -3.54 13.20
N LEU A 137 29.43 -3.08 12.36
CA LEU A 137 29.56 -1.67 12.00
C LEU A 137 28.84 -1.34 10.70
N HIS A 138 28.60 -2.32 9.81
CA HIS A 138 27.95 -2.10 8.52
C HIS A 138 26.55 -2.73 8.43
N ASN A 139 25.86 -2.36 7.36
CA ASN A 139 24.45 -2.56 7.15
C ASN A 139 24.02 -3.96 6.66
N GLU A 140 24.92 -4.76 6.07
CA GLU A 140 24.58 -6.09 5.47
C GLU A 140 23.76 -7.03 6.39
N ARG A 141 24.02 -7.05 7.70
CA ARG A 141 23.22 -7.87 8.64
C ARG A 141 21.81 -7.32 8.87
N LEU A 142 21.67 -6.00 8.85
CA LEU A 142 20.39 -5.33 8.97
C LEU A 142 19.60 -5.43 7.66
N GLU A 143 20.28 -5.34 6.51
CA GLU A 143 19.72 -5.63 5.19
C GLU A 143 19.12 -7.04 5.16
N PHE A 144 19.89 -8.05 5.56
CA PHE A 144 19.42 -9.43 5.64
C PHE A 144 18.14 -9.60 6.50
N LEU A 145 18.11 -8.99 7.69
CA LEU A 145 16.93 -9.00 8.56
C LEU A 145 15.75 -8.26 7.91
N GLY A 146 16.04 -7.09 7.35
CA GLY A 146 15.06 -6.19 6.77
C GLY A 146 14.40 -6.74 5.50
N ASP A 147 15.15 -7.41 4.62
CA ASP A 147 14.63 -8.11 3.44
C ASP A 147 13.62 -9.18 3.86
N SER A 148 14.00 -10.02 4.83
CA SER A 148 13.10 -11.06 5.35
C SER A 148 11.82 -10.46 5.94
N TYR A 149 11.95 -9.38 6.73
CA TYR A 149 10.80 -8.71 7.33
C TYR A 149 9.91 -8.00 6.28
N LEU A 150 10.52 -7.34 5.29
CA LEU A 150 9.80 -6.69 4.19
C LEU A 150 8.98 -7.72 3.40
N ASN A 151 9.59 -8.85 3.05
CA ASN A 151 8.91 -9.95 2.38
C ASN A 151 7.74 -10.48 3.22
N HIS A 152 7.94 -10.67 4.53
CA HIS A 152 6.87 -11.09 5.44
C HIS A 152 5.72 -10.07 5.48
N ALA A 153 6.02 -8.79 5.72
CA ALA A 153 5.04 -7.73 5.84
C ALA A 153 4.20 -7.60 4.56
N VAL A 154 4.87 -7.56 3.39
CA VAL A 154 4.20 -7.47 2.09
C VAL A 154 3.38 -8.71 1.78
N THR A 155 3.90 -9.91 2.08
CA THR A 155 3.14 -11.16 1.91
C THR A 155 1.85 -11.12 2.74
N ARG A 156 1.92 -10.68 3.99
CA ARG A 156 0.75 -10.56 4.88
C ARG A 156 -0.27 -9.54 4.35
N LEU A 157 0.20 -8.39 3.83
CA LEU A 157 -0.68 -7.38 3.24
C LEU A 157 -1.40 -7.92 2.00
N LEU A 158 -0.69 -8.58 1.10
CA LEU A 158 -1.27 -9.15 -0.12
C LEU A 158 -2.23 -10.30 0.18
N PHE A 159 -1.87 -11.20 1.10
CA PHE A 159 -2.72 -12.32 1.50
C PHE A 159 -4.10 -11.84 2.02
N ASN A 160 -4.11 -10.77 2.83
CA ASN A 160 -5.35 -10.20 3.34
C ASN A 160 -6.11 -9.37 2.29
N ALA A 161 -5.39 -8.68 1.39
CA ALA A 161 -6.01 -7.83 0.38
C ALA A 161 -6.61 -8.61 -0.80
N PHE A 162 -6.17 -9.85 -1.04
CA PHE A 162 -6.54 -10.69 -2.17
C PHE A 162 -6.83 -12.15 -1.75
N PRO A 163 -7.90 -12.41 -0.97
CA PRO A 163 -8.20 -13.73 -0.43
C PRO A 163 -8.46 -14.81 -1.50
N ASP A 164 -8.89 -14.41 -2.69
CA ASP A 164 -9.22 -15.31 -3.81
C ASP A 164 -8.06 -15.47 -4.82
N ALA A 165 -6.94 -14.78 -4.63
CA ALA A 165 -5.80 -14.87 -5.52
C ALA A 165 -5.01 -16.16 -5.30
N ARG A 166 -4.50 -16.74 -6.40
CA ARG A 166 -3.63 -17.91 -6.35
C ARG A 166 -2.25 -17.53 -5.86
N GLU A 167 -1.52 -18.52 -5.32
CA GLU A 167 -0.13 -18.34 -4.87
C GLU A 167 0.75 -17.64 -5.92
N GLY A 168 0.71 -18.07 -7.18
CA GLY A 168 1.52 -17.45 -8.24
C GLY A 168 1.18 -15.98 -8.49
N GLU A 169 -0.08 -15.58 -8.36
CA GLU A 169 -0.52 -14.18 -8.51
C GLU A 169 0.00 -13.33 -7.33
N LEU A 170 -0.09 -13.86 -6.11
CA LEU A 170 0.46 -13.24 -4.91
C LEU A 170 1.99 -13.10 -4.99
N SER A 171 2.67 -14.13 -5.50
CA SER A 171 4.13 -14.12 -5.68
C SER A 171 4.58 -13.07 -6.70
N VAL A 172 3.84 -12.88 -7.80
CA VAL A 172 4.10 -11.81 -8.78
C VAL A 172 3.89 -10.43 -8.15
N MET A 173 2.75 -10.20 -7.49
CA MET A 173 2.46 -8.92 -6.82
C MET A 173 3.50 -8.60 -5.73
N ARG A 174 3.94 -9.60 -4.96
CA ARG A 174 4.98 -9.43 -3.95
C ARG A 174 6.29 -8.98 -4.59
N SER A 175 6.70 -9.65 -5.67
CA SER A 175 7.98 -9.36 -6.34
C SER A 175 8.02 -7.94 -6.90
N GLU A 176 6.89 -7.41 -7.36
CA GLU A 176 6.76 -6.01 -7.80
C GLU A 176 6.90 -5.01 -6.62
N LEU A 177 6.35 -5.36 -5.45
CA LEU A 177 6.37 -4.50 -4.26
C LEU A 177 7.71 -4.49 -3.51
N VAL A 178 8.41 -5.62 -3.47
CA VAL A 178 9.68 -5.75 -2.73
C VAL A 178 10.91 -5.61 -3.62
N GLY A 179 10.75 -5.57 -4.94
CA GLY A 179 11.88 -5.55 -5.87
C GLY A 179 12.76 -4.28 -5.75
N ASN A 180 14.05 -4.44 -6.05
CA ASN A 180 15.07 -3.38 -5.86
C ASN A 180 14.73 -2.06 -6.56
N THR A 181 13.98 -2.07 -7.67
CA THR A 181 13.55 -0.84 -8.34
C THR A 181 12.60 -0.01 -7.46
N LYS A 182 11.68 -0.67 -6.75
CA LYS A 182 10.75 -0.01 -5.83
C LYS A 182 11.49 0.48 -4.58
N ALA A 183 12.30 -0.40 -3.98
CA ALA A 183 13.11 -0.08 -2.81
C ALA A 183 14.04 1.11 -3.06
N GLU A 184 14.75 1.12 -4.20
CA GLU A 184 15.63 2.23 -4.59
C GLU A 184 14.87 3.55 -4.74
N LYS A 185 13.71 3.54 -5.41
CA LYS A 185 12.88 4.73 -5.55
C LYS A 185 12.46 5.29 -4.19
N ILE A 186 12.02 4.41 -3.28
CA ILE A 186 11.63 4.81 -1.91
C ILE A 186 12.83 5.38 -1.15
N SER A 187 13.98 4.70 -1.19
CA SER A 187 15.23 5.18 -0.58
C SER A 187 15.60 6.59 -1.02
N ARG A 188 15.53 6.88 -2.32
CA ARG A 188 15.84 8.23 -2.84
C ARG A 188 14.84 9.27 -2.42
N LEU A 189 13.55 8.91 -2.34
CA LEU A 189 12.51 9.83 -1.86
C LEU A 189 12.75 10.24 -0.40
N TYR A 190 13.28 9.34 0.43
CA TYR A 190 13.73 9.66 1.79
C TYR A 190 15.17 10.23 1.87
N GLY A 191 15.89 10.33 0.75
CA GLY A 191 17.27 10.81 0.69
C GLY A 191 18.28 9.88 1.37
N PHE A 192 18.00 8.57 1.44
CA PHE A 192 18.88 7.58 2.07
C PHE A 192 20.23 7.46 1.36
N ASP A 193 20.20 7.57 0.03
CA ASP A 193 21.38 7.60 -0.81
C ASP A 193 22.34 8.71 -0.42
N LYS A 194 21.88 9.84 0.13
CA LYS A 194 22.74 10.96 0.61
C LYS A 194 23.32 10.74 2.00
N ARG A 195 22.72 9.84 2.77
CA ARG A 195 23.11 9.54 4.16
C ARG A 195 24.09 8.37 4.26
N LEU A 196 24.20 7.56 3.20
CA LEU A 196 25.12 6.44 3.12
C LEU A 196 26.57 6.88 3.36
N LEU A 197 27.30 6.16 4.20
CA LEU A 197 28.72 6.31 4.45
C LEU A 197 29.47 5.30 3.58
N LEU A 198 30.39 5.82 2.76
CA LEU A 198 31.22 5.08 1.82
C LEU A 198 32.69 5.45 2.03
N SER A 199 33.61 4.53 1.74
CA SER A 199 35.02 4.89 1.58
C SER A 199 35.22 5.84 0.40
N GLU A 200 36.31 6.61 0.41
CA GLU A 200 36.65 7.55 -0.68
C GLU A 200 36.78 6.85 -2.04
N SER A 201 37.35 5.63 -2.06
CA SER A 201 37.41 4.80 -3.26
C SER A 201 36.02 4.44 -3.79
N ALA A 202 35.09 4.05 -2.91
CA ALA A 202 33.73 3.66 -3.30
C ALA A 202 32.90 4.86 -3.78
N GLU A 203 33.17 6.06 -3.26
CA GLU A 203 32.60 7.30 -3.81
C GLU A 203 33.11 7.57 -5.22
N SER A 204 34.42 7.40 -5.43
CA SER A 204 35.06 7.60 -6.73
C SER A 204 34.54 6.61 -7.78
N ASP A 205 34.26 5.38 -7.35
CA ASP A 205 33.64 4.32 -8.17
C ASP A 205 32.12 4.49 -8.35
N ASN A 206 31.54 5.58 -7.84
CA ASN A 206 30.13 5.94 -7.95
C ASN A 206 29.16 4.87 -7.39
N VAL A 207 29.60 4.16 -6.33
CA VAL A 207 28.83 3.09 -5.66
C VAL A 207 27.48 3.59 -5.15
N ARG A 208 27.41 4.86 -4.72
CA ARG A 208 26.19 5.54 -4.23
C ARG A 208 25.06 5.59 -5.25
N SER A 209 25.38 5.55 -6.56
CA SER A 209 24.37 5.56 -7.62
C SER A 209 23.82 4.17 -7.93
N LEU A 210 24.49 3.10 -7.49
CA LEU A 210 24.12 1.73 -7.84
C LEU A 210 22.76 1.38 -7.25
N LYS A 211 21.83 1.00 -8.12
CA LYS A 211 20.45 0.65 -7.75
C LYS A 211 20.39 -0.35 -6.60
N LYS A 212 21.22 -1.39 -6.66
CA LYS A 212 21.28 -2.42 -5.63
C LYS A 212 21.65 -1.82 -4.28
N ILE A 213 22.76 -1.10 -4.20
CA ILE A 213 23.22 -0.47 -2.95
C ILE A 213 22.16 0.45 -2.35
N VAL A 214 21.46 1.25 -3.17
CA VAL A 214 20.41 2.15 -2.68
C VAL A 214 19.17 1.39 -2.20
N ALA A 215 18.84 0.24 -2.82
CA ALA A 215 17.80 -0.66 -2.35
C ALA A 215 18.18 -1.33 -1.02
N ASP A 216 19.42 -1.81 -0.89
CA ASP A 216 19.93 -2.48 0.31
C ASP A 216 19.82 -1.57 1.56
N ILE A 217 19.94 -0.23 1.40
CA ILE A 217 19.73 0.73 2.51
C ILE A 217 18.28 0.77 2.98
N PHE A 218 17.31 0.62 2.07
CA PHE A 218 15.89 0.58 2.44
C PHE A 218 15.61 -0.62 3.34
N GLU A 219 16.09 -1.78 2.93
CA GLU A 219 15.99 -3.03 3.70
C GLU A 219 16.73 -2.89 5.03
N SER A 220 17.94 -2.35 5.01
CA SER A 220 18.70 -2.09 6.24
C SER A 220 17.94 -1.17 7.20
N TYR A 221 17.28 -0.13 6.71
CA TYR A 221 16.47 0.77 7.54
C TYR A 221 15.29 0.05 8.19
N ILE A 222 14.63 -0.85 7.44
CA ILE A 222 13.58 -1.72 7.99
C ILE A 222 14.16 -2.60 9.10
N GLY A 223 15.31 -3.24 8.86
CA GLY A 223 16.00 -4.05 9.86
C GLY A 223 16.37 -3.25 11.12
N GLY A 224 16.81 -2.00 10.95
CA GLY A 224 17.06 -1.07 12.04
C GLY A 224 15.79 -0.74 12.84
N LEU A 225 14.68 -0.40 12.17
CA LEU A 225 13.40 -0.13 12.83
C LEU A 225 12.89 -1.33 13.65
N VAL A 226 13.01 -2.53 13.09
CA VAL A 226 12.60 -3.78 13.75
C VAL A 226 13.35 -3.99 15.06
N LEU A 227 14.64 -3.65 15.10
CA LEU A 227 15.49 -3.86 16.28
C LEU A 227 15.49 -2.70 17.29
N ASP A 228 15.10 -1.49 16.87
CA ASP A 228 15.25 -0.26 17.67
C ASP A 228 14.50 -0.28 19.01
N SER A 229 13.35 -0.96 19.07
CA SER A 229 12.54 -1.03 20.29
C SER A 229 11.63 -2.25 20.33
N SER A 230 11.02 -2.53 21.50
CA SER A 230 10.01 -3.59 21.65
C SER A 230 8.79 -3.45 20.74
N ASN A 231 8.51 -2.24 20.25
CA ASN A 231 7.44 -1.95 19.30
C ASN A 231 7.95 -1.77 17.86
N GLY A 232 9.23 -2.04 17.61
CA GLY A 232 9.91 -1.80 16.32
C GLY A 232 9.22 -2.47 15.14
N GLU A 233 8.88 -3.76 15.28
CA GLU A 233 8.12 -4.50 14.29
C GLU A 233 6.77 -3.84 13.95
N ARG A 234 6.01 -3.41 14.96
CA ARG A 234 4.71 -2.76 14.75
C ARG A 234 4.87 -1.44 13.98
N ILE A 235 5.90 -0.66 14.31
CA ILE A 235 6.22 0.60 13.63
C ILE A 235 6.59 0.32 12.17
N ALA A 236 7.49 -0.64 11.94
CA ALA A 236 7.92 -1.05 10.61
C ALA A 236 6.74 -1.55 9.76
N PHE A 237 5.91 -2.44 10.29
CA PHE A 237 4.73 -2.95 9.58
C PHE A 237 3.74 -1.84 9.22
N HIS A 238 3.46 -0.91 10.16
CA HIS A 238 2.58 0.21 9.89
C HIS A 238 3.11 1.10 8.76
N TRP A 239 4.39 1.45 8.81
CA TRP A 239 5.03 2.26 7.79
C TRP A 239 5.07 1.57 6.41
N ILE A 240 5.43 0.29 6.37
CA ILE A 240 5.40 -0.52 5.14
C ILE A 240 3.97 -0.59 4.58
N SER A 241 2.96 -0.78 5.44
CA SER A 241 1.56 -0.83 4.99
C SER A 241 1.13 0.47 4.30
N GLN A 242 1.56 1.62 4.81
CA GLN A 242 1.28 2.93 4.20
C GLN A 242 2.02 3.10 2.87
N LEU A 243 3.29 2.66 2.80
CA LEU A 243 4.09 2.71 1.57
C LEU A 243 3.49 1.85 0.44
N MET A 244 2.94 0.68 0.77
CA MET A 244 2.43 -0.28 -0.23
C MET A 244 0.95 -0.08 -0.56
N ALA A 245 0.19 0.67 0.25
CA ALA A 245 -1.25 0.87 0.05
C ALA A 245 -1.63 1.41 -1.35
N PRO A 246 -0.89 2.36 -1.96
CA PRO A 246 -1.23 2.86 -3.30
C PRO A 246 -1.15 1.77 -4.38
N ASP A 247 -0.10 0.95 -4.36
CA ASP A 247 0.11 -0.13 -5.31
C ASP A 247 -0.90 -1.26 -5.12
N ILE A 248 -1.17 -1.65 -3.87
CA ILE A 248 -2.22 -2.63 -3.53
C ILE A 248 -3.59 -2.16 -4.05
N SER A 249 -3.91 -0.88 -3.87
CA SER A 249 -5.14 -0.28 -4.39
C SER A 249 -5.20 -0.33 -5.92
N LEU A 250 -4.07 -0.15 -6.60
CA LEU A 250 -3.96 -0.26 -8.05
C LEU A 250 -4.18 -1.71 -8.51
N PHE A 251 -3.59 -2.69 -7.83
CA PHE A 251 -3.81 -4.12 -8.10
C PHE A 251 -5.29 -4.50 -7.92
N GLN A 252 -5.96 -4.01 -6.88
CA GLN A 252 -7.40 -4.23 -6.67
C GLN A 252 -8.24 -3.65 -7.79
N LYS A 253 -7.93 -2.44 -8.28
CA LYS A 253 -8.62 -1.85 -9.43
C LYS A 253 -8.41 -2.68 -10.70
N LYS A 254 -7.19 -3.17 -10.93
CA LYS A 254 -6.89 -4.08 -12.06
C LYS A 254 -7.68 -5.39 -11.96
N GLN A 255 -7.81 -5.99 -10.77
CA GLN A 255 -8.61 -7.19 -10.56
C GLN A 255 -10.11 -6.95 -10.75
N LYS A 256 -10.67 -5.83 -10.26
CA LYS A 256 -12.10 -5.50 -10.44
C LYS A 256 -12.49 -5.23 -11.90
N ASN A 257 -11.53 -4.80 -12.72
CA ASN A 257 -11.73 -4.64 -14.16
C ASN A 257 -11.62 -5.96 -14.94
N PHE A 258 -11.28 -7.08 -14.30
CA PHE A 258 -11.46 -8.38 -14.93
C PHE A 258 -12.95 -8.71 -14.92
N VAL A 259 -13.55 -8.76 -16.11
CA VAL A 259 -14.91 -9.28 -16.31
C VAL A 259 -15.00 -10.65 -15.65
N GLU A 260 -15.93 -10.78 -14.70
CA GLU A 260 -16.17 -12.03 -13.97
C GLU A 260 -16.43 -13.15 -14.96
N LEU A 261 -15.71 -14.27 -14.81
CA LEU A 261 -15.71 -15.32 -15.80
C LEU A 261 -17.03 -16.12 -15.74
N ASP A 262 -17.93 -15.89 -16.69
CA ASP A 262 -19.09 -16.75 -16.88
C ASP A 262 -18.63 -18.11 -17.45
N LYS A 263 -18.49 -19.10 -16.57
CA LYS A 263 -18.08 -20.47 -16.94
C LYS A 263 -19.05 -21.13 -17.92
N MET A 264 -20.30 -20.66 -18.01
CA MET A 264 -21.30 -21.15 -18.93
C MET A 264 -21.29 -20.42 -20.27
N ALA A 265 -20.49 -19.36 -20.47
CA ALA A 265 -20.53 -18.54 -21.69
C ALA A 265 -20.42 -19.35 -22.99
N LYS A 266 -19.55 -20.37 -23.04
CA LYS A 266 -19.44 -21.25 -24.22
C LYS A 266 -20.74 -22.02 -24.49
N GLN A 267 -21.38 -22.53 -23.44
CA GLN A 267 -22.65 -23.26 -23.54
C GLN A 267 -23.79 -22.31 -23.90
N THR A 268 -23.84 -21.14 -23.28
CA THR A 268 -24.83 -20.08 -23.55
C THR A 268 -24.75 -19.63 -24.99
N LEU A 269 -23.54 -19.39 -25.51
CA LEU A 269 -23.31 -19.04 -26.91
C LEU A 269 -23.76 -20.17 -27.86
N TYR A 270 -23.40 -21.42 -27.55
CA TYR A 270 -23.84 -22.59 -28.32
C TYR A 270 -25.37 -22.70 -28.36
N ASN A 271 -26.04 -22.50 -27.23
CA ASN A 271 -27.50 -22.58 -27.14
C ASN A 271 -28.20 -21.42 -27.89
N ARG A 272 -27.62 -20.22 -27.85
CA ARG A 272 -28.19 -19.03 -28.52
C ARG A 272 -28.08 -19.14 -30.04
N ILE A 273 -26.91 -19.56 -30.53
CA ILE A 273 -26.63 -19.69 -31.96
C ILE A 273 -27.23 -20.97 -32.54
N GLY A 274 -27.26 -22.07 -31.78
CA GLY A 274 -27.88 -23.33 -32.19
C GLY A 274 -29.40 -23.26 -32.40
N ARG A 275 -30.05 -22.16 -32.01
CA ARG A 275 -31.46 -21.85 -32.31
C ARG A 275 -31.65 -21.12 -33.64
N GLU A 276 -30.61 -20.48 -34.19
CA GLU A 276 -30.65 -19.83 -35.50
C GLU A 276 -30.38 -20.87 -36.59
N TYR A 277 -31.44 -21.54 -37.05
CA TYR A 277 -31.38 -22.39 -38.23
C TYR A 277 -31.18 -21.52 -39.49
N HIS A 278 -30.31 -21.96 -40.41
CA HIS A 278 -30.43 -21.52 -41.80
C HIS A 278 -31.81 -21.94 -42.33
N THR A 279 -32.37 -21.14 -43.24
CA THR A 279 -33.68 -21.34 -43.90
C THR A 279 -33.82 -22.68 -44.63
N ASP A 280 -32.76 -23.49 -44.73
CA ASP A 280 -32.74 -24.80 -45.40
C ASP A 280 -32.84 -26.02 -44.48
N GLY A 281 -32.83 -25.83 -43.15
CA GLY A 281 -32.96 -26.91 -42.16
C GLY A 281 -31.80 -27.92 -42.10
N GLN A 282 -30.65 -27.69 -42.75
CA GLN A 282 -29.59 -28.70 -42.86
C GLN A 282 -28.23 -28.33 -42.26
N THR A 283 -27.94 -27.08 -41.91
CA THR A 283 -26.65 -26.74 -41.29
C THR A 283 -26.78 -25.94 -39.99
N ARG A 284 -26.26 -26.52 -38.90
CA ARG A 284 -26.01 -25.79 -37.65
C ARG A 284 -24.79 -24.91 -37.85
N LYS A 285 -24.89 -23.63 -37.51
CA LYS A 285 -23.74 -22.71 -37.50
C LYS A 285 -22.58 -23.30 -36.69
N LYS A 286 -21.37 -23.29 -37.25
CA LYS A 286 -20.17 -23.90 -36.65
C LYS A 286 -19.47 -22.88 -35.75
N ILE A 287 -19.30 -23.21 -34.48
CA ILE A 287 -18.58 -22.36 -33.50
C ILE A 287 -17.18 -22.91 -33.25
N GLU A 288 -16.16 -22.07 -33.42
CA GLU A 288 -14.75 -22.43 -33.21
C GLU A 288 -14.04 -21.44 -32.29
N TYR A 289 -13.07 -21.96 -31.52
CA TYR A 289 -12.23 -21.17 -30.62
C TYR A 289 -10.77 -21.36 -31.02
N ILE A 290 -10.21 -20.38 -31.71
CA ILE A 290 -8.88 -20.48 -32.34
C ILE A 290 -7.89 -19.62 -31.54
N TRP A 291 -6.74 -20.19 -31.21
CA TRP A 291 -5.63 -19.42 -30.62
C TRP A 291 -5.01 -18.52 -31.69
N ILE A 292 -4.98 -17.21 -31.45
CA ILE A 292 -4.50 -16.21 -32.42
C ILE A 292 -3.27 -15.41 -31.96
N GLY A 293 -2.87 -15.53 -30.69
CA GLY A 293 -1.72 -14.78 -30.15
C GLY A 293 -1.38 -15.07 -28.69
N GLY A 294 -0.20 -14.64 -28.26
CA GLY A 294 0.38 -14.88 -26.92
C GLY A 294 1.45 -15.98 -26.92
N GLU A 295 2.36 -15.96 -25.94
CA GLU A 295 3.46 -16.93 -25.81
C GLU A 295 3.11 -18.14 -24.90
N GLY A 296 1.95 -18.12 -24.25
CA GLY A 296 1.49 -19.17 -23.34
C GLY A 296 2.11 -19.11 -21.93
N GLY A 297 1.38 -19.68 -20.96
CA GLY A 297 1.78 -19.71 -19.55
C GLY A 297 1.84 -18.32 -18.87
N ASN A 298 2.67 -18.21 -17.83
CA ASN A 298 2.80 -17.00 -16.99
C ASN A 298 3.50 -15.82 -17.67
N LYS A 299 3.99 -15.96 -18.91
CA LYS A 299 4.78 -14.93 -19.59
C LYS A 299 3.95 -13.93 -20.39
N ASP A 300 2.93 -14.40 -21.12
CA ASP A 300 2.06 -13.52 -21.93
C ASP A 300 0.60 -14.00 -22.10
N GLY A 301 0.22 -15.10 -21.44
CA GLY A 301 -1.12 -15.68 -21.55
C GLY A 301 -1.47 -16.17 -22.96
N TYR A 302 -2.77 -16.25 -23.24
CA TYR A 302 -3.34 -16.78 -24.47
C TYR A 302 -4.43 -15.85 -24.98
N GLU A 303 -4.42 -15.54 -26.27
CA GLU A 303 -5.46 -14.76 -26.95
C GLU A 303 -6.26 -15.67 -27.91
N TYR A 304 -7.56 -15.81 -27.67
CA TYR A 304 -8.45 -16.65 -28.47
C TYR A 304 -9.47 -15.83 -29.25
N SER A 305 -9.68 -16.23 -30.50
CA SER A 305 -10.73 -15.78 -31.41
C SER A 305 -11.91 -16.76 -31.34
N CYS A 306 -13.11 -16.28 -31.02
CA CYS A 306 -14.36 -17.01 -31.17
C CYS A 306 -14.93 -16.72 -32.56
N ARG A 307 -15.14 -17.76 -33.37
CA ARG A 307 -15.64 -17.64 -34.74
C ARG A 307 -16.93 -18.41 -34.94
N ILE A 308 -17.85 -17.84 -35.72
CA ILE A 308 -19.10 -18.48 -36.17
C ILE A 308 -19.05 -18.52 -37.70
N ASP A 309 -19.11 -19.71 -38.28
CA ASP A 309 -19.00 -19.94 -39.73
C ASP A 309 -17.77 -19.26 -40.38
N GLY A 310 -16.67 -19.20 -39.64
CA GLY A 310 -15.41 -18.61 -40.07
C GLY A 310 -15.26 -17.12 -39.78
N GLU A 311 -16.34 -16.41 -39.44
CA GLU A 311 -16.29 -14.99 -39.07
C GLU A 311 -16.00 -14.81 -37.59
N GLU A 312 -15.08 -13.89 -37.26
CA GLU A 312 -14.75 -13.58 -35.86
C GLU A 312 -15.84 -12.72 -35.22
N VAL A 313 -16.43 -13.26 -34.15
CA VAL A 313 -17.51 -12.62 -33.40
C VAL A 313 -17.10 -12.21 -31.98
N GLY A 314 -15.96 -12.71 -31.49
CA GLY A 314 -15.44 -12.31 -30.18
C GLY A 314 -13.96 -12.62 -30.00
N ARG A 315 -13.30 -11.89 -29.10
CA ARG A 315 -11.92 -12.13 -28.69
C ARG A 315 -11.80 -12.18 -27.17
N GLY A 316 -10.86 -12.97 -26.67
CA GLY A 316 -10.63 -13.11 -25.25
C GLY A 316 -9.19 -13.46 -24.93
N TRP A 317 -8.58 -12.67 -24.05
CA TRP A 317 -7.29 -12.98 -23.46
C TRP A 317 -7.46 -13.70 -22.12
N GLY A 318 -6.63 -14.70 -21.81
CA GLY A 318 -6.62 -15.35 -20.52
C GLY A 318 -5.28 -15.98 -20.15
N PRO A 319 -5.01 -16.20 -18.85
CA PRO A 319 -3.75 -16.79 -18.39
C PRO A 319 -3.61 -18.29 -18.76
N ASN A 320 -4.70 -18.91 -19.22
CA ASN A 320 -4.69 -20.25 -19.80
C ASN A 320 -5.72 -20.32 -20.95
N GLN A 321 -5.55 -21.31 -21.83
CA GLN A 321 -6.41 -21.54 -22.99
C GLN A 321 -7.90 -21.64 -22.62
N LYS A 322 -8.22 -22.27 -21.47
CA LYS A 322 -9.60 -22.42 -21.00
C LYS A 322 -10.23 -21.06 -20.70
N ILE A 323 -9.56 -20.19 -19.94
CA ILE A 323 -10.05 -18.86 -19.59
C ILE A 323 -10.12 -17.96 -20.82
N ALA A 324 -9.09 -17.98 -21.68
CA ALA A 324 -9.06 -17.21 -22.91
C ALA A 324 -10.27 -17.55 -23.81
N GLY A 325 -10.52 -18.85 -24.01
CA GLY A 325 -11.66 -19.31 -24.79
C GLY A 325 -13.03 -19.02 -24.16
N ILE A 326 -13.15 -18.98 -22.83
CA ILE A 326 -14.41 -18.58 -22.18
C ILE A 326 -14.65 -17.08 -22.39
N ARG A 327 -13.61 -16.25 -22.24
CA ARG A 327 -13.71 -14.80 -22.45
C ARG A 327 -14.04 -14.43 -23.89
N SER A 328 -13.51 -15.16 -24.87
CA SER A 328 -13.88 -14.91 -26.27
C SER A 328 -15.35 -15.26 -26.56
N ALA A 329 -15.91 -16.26 -25.85
CA ALA A 329 -17.35 -16.54 -25.90
C ALA A 329 -18.19 -15.45 -25.22
N MET A 330 -17.73 -14.90 -24.09
CA MET A 330 -18.41 -13.81 -23.39
C MET A 330 -18.45 -12.53 -24.23
N ASP A 331 -17.33 -12.19 -24.88
CA ASP A 331 -17.26 -11.05 -25.80
C ASP A 331 -18.20 -11.23 -27.00
N ALA A 332 -18.29 -12.44 -27.56
CA ALA A 332 -19.26 -12.76 -28.61
C ALA A 332 -20.71 -12.59 -28.12
N LEU A 333 -21.05 -13.09 -26.93
CA LEU A 333 -22.38 -12.95 -26.34
C LEU A 333 -22.80 -11.49 -26.10
N ALA A 334 -21.84 -10.63 -25.71
CA ALA A 334 -22.07 -9.21 -25.48
C ALA A 334 -22.33 -8.43 -26.78
N LYS A 335 -21.78 -8.90 -27.91
CA LYS A 335 -21.94 -8.30 -29.24
C LYS A 335 -23.20 -8.78 -29.97
N LEU A 336 -23.77 -9.91 -29.58
CA LEU A 336 -25.00 -10.45 -30.17
C LEU A 336 -26.23 -9.63 -29.72
N PRO A 337 -27.14 -9.25 -30.64
CA PRO A 337 -28.32 -8.44 -30.33
C PRO A 337 -29.20 -9.11 -29.27
N SER A 338 -29.49 -8.40 -28.18
CA SER A 338 -30.33 -8.87 -27.07
C SER A 338 -31.68 -9.41 -27.56
N GLU A 339 -32.16 -10.52 -27.00
CA GLU A 339 -33.49 -11.04 -27.30
C GLU A 339 -34.53 -9.93 -27.08
N ASN A 340 -35.21 -9.49 -28.14
CA ASN A 340 -36.45 -8.75 -28.01
C ASN A 340 -37.43 -9.70 -27.31
N LYS A 341 -37.76 -9.37 -26.06
CA LYS A 341 -38.81 -10.05 -25.27
C LYS A 341 -40.18 -9.82 -25.87
#